data_AF-A0A923QSD2-F1
#
_entry.id   AF-A0A923QSD2-F1
#
_cell.length_a   1.000
_cell.length_b   1.000
_cell.length_c   1.000
_cell.angle_alpha   90.00
_cell.angle_beta   90.00
_cell.angle_gamma   90.00
#
_symmetry.space_group_name_H-M   'P 1'
#
loop_
_entity.id
_entity.type
_entity.pdbx_description
1 polymer ?
#
loop_
_entity_poly.entity_id
_entity_poly.type
_entity_poly.pdbx_seq_one_letter_code
_entity_poly.pdbx_strand_id
1 'polypeptide(L)'
;MSKKKGKFDLTHLVTSGVVKDGQNLYFVSNPKQSCTIAKQPNGEYKVTSAGETMTVHAFATKCLGMDPPDHATKWLRDEKGSTLYDFWHMDDDYSYAA
;
A
#
# COMPACT_ATOMS: atom_id res chain seq x y z
N MET A 1 -5.36 20.64 -8.86
CA MET A 1 -4.82 20.20 -7.56
C MET A 1 -5.96 19.82 -6.62
N SER A 2 -6.65 18.71 -6.89
CA SER A 2 -7.63 18.16 -5.94
C SER A 2 -6.96 17.04 -5.16
N LYS A 3 -6.10 17.41 -4.21
CA LYS A 3 -5.78 16.51 -3.10
C LYS A 3 -7.12 16.25 -2.40
N LYS A 4 -7.82 15.16 -2.73
CA LYS A 4 -8.88 14.62 -1.87
C LYS A 4 -8.19 14.21 -0.59
N LYS A 5 -8.04 15.17 0.33
CA LYS A 5 -7.43 15.01 1.64
C LYS A 5 -8.04 13.76 2.28
N GLY A 6 -7.23 12.72 2.49
CA GLY A 6 -7.64 11.54 3.24
C GLY A 6 -8.02 10.27 2.47
N LYS A 7 -7.88 10.18 1.13
CA LYS A 7 -8.02 8.90 0.43
C LYS A 7 -6.67 8.35 -0.03
N PHE A 8 -6.35 7.13 0.39
CA PHE A 8 -5.18 6.40 -0.08
C PHE A 8 -5.26 6.09 -1.57
N ASP A 9 -4.16 6.30 -2.28
CA ASP A 9 -3.99 5.95 -3.69
C ASP A 9 -2.60 5.34 -3.94
N LEU A 10 -2.56 4.04 -4.26
CA LEU A 10 -1.32 3.33 -4.57
C LEU A 10 -0.67 3.84 -5.86
N THR A 11 -1.46 4.26 -6.84
CA THR A 11 -0.96 4.82 -8.09
C THR A 11 -0.18 6.11 -7.84
N HIS A 12 -0.66 6.95 -6.91
CA HIS A 12 0.05 8.13 -6.49
C HIS A 12 1.41 7.79 -5.85
N LEU A 13 1.46 6.80 -4.96
CA LEU A 13 2.73 6.40 -4.32
C LEU A 13 3.75 5.83 -5.30
N VAL A 14 3.29 5.13 -6.33
CA VAL A 14 4.18 4.63 -7.39
C VAL A 14 4.68 5.77 -8.27
N THR A 15 3.79 6.70 -8.65
CA THR A 15 4.15 7.85 -9.51
C THR A 15 5.00 8.89 -8.79
N SER A 16 4.88 9.02 -7.46
CA SER A 16 5.77 9.84 -6.63
C SER A 16 7.12 9.19 -6.35
N GLY A 17 7.32 7.92 -6.75
CA GLY A 17 8.57 7.19 -6.60
C GLY A 17 8.85 6.66 -5.19
N VAL A 18 7.88 6.76 -4.27
CA VAL A 18 8.01 6.26 -2.90
C VAL A 18 7.97 4.73 -2.87
N VAL A 19 7.13 4.14 -3.74
CA VAL A 19 7.13 2.71 -4.03
C VAL A 19 7.30 2.47 -5.54
N LYS A 20 7.60 1.25 -5.95
CA LYS A 20 7.90 0.91 -7.34
C LYS A 20 6.99 -0.19 -7.89
N ASP A 21 6.80 -0.18 -9.21
CA ASP A 21 6.23 -1.33 -9.92
C ASP A 21 7.15 -2.55 -9.74
N GLY A 22 6.56 -3.72 -9.48
CA GLY A 22 7.30 -4.94 -9.14
C GLY A 22 7.86 -4.99 -7.72
N GLN A 23 7.63 -3.97 -6.88
CA GLN A 23 8.09 -3.99 -5.49
C GLN A 23 7.27 -4.98 -4.65
N ASN A 24 7.96 -5.79 -3.85
CA ASN A 24 7.33 -6.67 -2.88
C ASN A 24 6.93 -5.93 -1.62
N LEU A 25 5.74 -6.26 -1.13
CA LEU A 25 5.19 -5.87 0.16
C LEU A 25 4.86 -7.12 0.95
N TYR A 26 5.00 -7.01 2.26
CA TYR A 26 4.86 -8.10 3.21
C TYR A 26 3.77 -7.75 4.21
N PHE A 27 3.00 -8.75 4.58
CA PHE A 27 2.03 -8.59 5.65
C PHE A 27 2.75 -8.39 6.99
N VAL A 28 2.34 -7.37 7.76
CA VAL A 28 3.06 -6.93 8.97
C VAL A 28 3.22 -8.06 9.99
N SER A 29 2.16 -8.82 10.25
CA SER A 29 2.18 -9.91 11.24
C SER A 29 2.79 -11.21 10.73
N ASN A 30 2.90 -11.40 9.40
CA ASN A 30 3.46 -12.62 8.83
C ASN A 30 4.15 -12.34 7.47
N PRO A 31 5.49 -12.24 7.43
CA PRO A 31 6.22 -11.93 6.19
C PRO A 31 6.17 -13.06 5.15
N LYS A 32 5.66 -14.26 5.49
CA LYS A 32 5.41 -15.31 4.49
C LYS A 32 4.25 -14.96 3.56
N GLN A 33 3.33 -14.10 4.01
CA GLN A 33 2.25 -13.56 3.19
C GLN A 33 2.77 -12.27 2.53
N SER A 34 3.00 -12.34 1.23
CA SER A 34 3.53 -11.23 0.46
C SER A 34 2.69 -10.98 -0.80
N CYS A 35 2.83 -9.78 -1.33
CA CYS A 35 2.25 -9.37 -2.59
C CYS A 35 3.22 -8.44 -3.33
N THR A 36 3.04 -8.32 -4.63
CA THR A 36 3.87 -7.49 -5.49
C THR A 36 3.01 -6.38 -6.10
N ILE A 37 3.50 -5.15 -6.07
CA ILE A 37 2.84 -4.03 -6.77
C ILE A 37 2.90 -4.30 -8.27
N ALA A 38 1.76 -4.20 -8.94
CA ALA A 38 1.65 -4.46 -10.38
C ALA A 38 0.75 -3.43 -11.05
N LYS A 39 1.24 -2.88 -12.17
CA LYS A 39 0.44 -2.02 -13.05
C LYS A 39 -0.64 -2.81 -13.76
N GLN A 40 -1.86 -2.28 -13.75
CA GLN A 40 -3.01 -2.85 -14.44
C GLN A 40 -3.16 -2.27 -15.87
N PRO A 41 -3.87 -2.96 -16.77
CA PRO A 41 -4.10 -2.47 -18.14
C PRO A 41 -4.80 -1.10 -18.21
N ASN A 42 -5.58 -0.74 -17.19
CA ASN A 42 -6.23 0.57 -17.05
C ASN A 42 -5.29 1.69 -16.56
N GLY A 43 -4.02 1.37 -16.30
CA GLY A 43 -3.02 2.32 -15.80
C GLY A 43 -3.00 2.49 -14.28
N GLU A 44 -3.92 1.89 -13.52
CA GLU A 44 -3.91 1.90 -12.06
C GLU A 44 -2.91 0.88 -11.50
N TYR A 45 -2.43 1.10 -10.28
CA TYR A 45 -1.61 0.14 -9.56
C TYR A 45 -2.43 -0.64 -8.54
N LYS A 46 -2.22 -1.96 -8.52
CA LYS A 46 -2.82 -2.90 -7.57
C LYS A 46 -1.74 -3.82 -7.00
N VAL A 47 -2.13 -4.72 -6.10
CA VAL A 47 -1.24 -5.75 -5.56
C VAL A 47 -1.59 -7.11 -6.16
N THR A 48 -0.57 -7.89 -6.49
CA THR A 48 -0.70 -9.25 -6.99
C THR A 48 -0.16 -10.22 -5.96
N SER A 49 -0.93 -11.25 -5.59
CA SER A 49 -0.48 -12.31 -4.70
C SER A 49 -0.95 -13.66 -5.24
N ALA A 50 -0.03 -14.62 -5.37
CA ALA A 50 -0.31 -15.96 -5.92
C ALA A 50 -1.05 -15.95 -7.29
N GLY A 51 -0.74 -14.97 -8.15
CA GLY A 51 -1.37 -14.80 -9.47
C GLY A 51 -2.72 -14.08 -9.46
N GLU A 52 -3.26 -13.74 -8.28
CA GLU A 52 -4.49 -12.98 -8.14
C GLU A 52 -4.18 -11.48 -7.95
N THR A 53 -4.76 -10.62 -8.80
CA THR A 53 -4.69 -9.18 -8.63
C THR A 53 -5.84 -8.69 -7.75
N MET A 54 -5.53 -7.93 -6.71
CA MET A 54 -6.50 -7.37 -5.78
C MET A 54 -6.09 -5.99 -5.26
N THR A 55 -7.01 -5.31 -4.55
CA THR A 55 -6.69 -4.04 -3.88
C THR A 55 -5.88 -4.29 -2.60
N VAL A 56 -5.18 -3.28 -2.12
CA VAL A 56 -4.46 -3.34 -0.82
C VAL A 56 -5.40 -3.75 0.31
N HIS A 57 -6.64 -3.25 0.31
CA HIS A 57 -7.67 -3.63 1.26
C HIS A 57 -8.05 -5.11 1.15
N ALA A 58 -8.38 -5.60 -0.05
CA ALA A 58 -8.71 -7.00 -0.25
C ALA A 58 -7.57 -7.95 0.16
N PHE A 59 -6.32 -7.58 -0.09
CA PHE A 59 -5.16 -8.35 0.38
C PHE A 59 -5.06 -8.36 1.91
N ALA A 60 -5.19 -7.20 2.57
CA ALA A 60 -5.18 -7.12 4.03
C ALA A 60 -6.30 -7.97 4.66
N THR A 61 -7.53 -7.90 4.12
CA THR A 61 -8.67 -8.71 4.54
C THR A 61 -8.38 -10.20 4.37
N LYS A 62 -7.79 -10.61 3.24
CA LYS A 62 -7.41 -12.00 2.96
C LYS A 62 -6.35 -12.52 3.94
N CYS A 63 -5.38 -11.69 4.32
CA CYS A 63 -4.35 -12.05 5.29
C CYS A 63 -4.90 -12.13 6.73
N LEU A 64 -5.79 -11.21 7.11
CA LEU A 64 -6.39 -11.15 8.45
C LEU A 64 -7.51 -12.17 8.66
N GLY A 65 -8.20 -12.59 7.60
CA GLY A 65 -9.41 -13.42 7.68
C GLY A 65 -10.65 -12.65 8.15
N MET A 66 -10.54 -11.33 8.29
CA MET A 66 -11.60 -10.41 8.70
C MET A 66 -11.36 -9.03 8.11
N ASP A 67 -12.33 -8.13 8.22
CA ASP A 67 -12.13 -6.73 7.85
C ASP A 67 -11.03 -6.11 8.71
N PRO A 68 -10.06 -5.38 8.12
CA PRO A 68 -9.00 -4.73 8.88
C PRO A 68 -9.57 -3.81 9.97
N PRO A 69 -9.12 -3.92 11.23
CA PRO A 69 -9.65 -3.10 12.32
C PRO A 69 -9.30 -1.61 12.18
N ASP A 70 -8.36 -1.28 11.28
CA ASP A 70 -8.01 0.07 10.89
C ASP A 70 -7.60 0.13 9.40
N HIS A 71 -6.96 1.22 8.97
CA HIS A 71 -6.66 1.41 7.55
C HIS A 71 -5.74 0.31 6.98
N ALA A 72 -6.18 -0.36 5.92
CA ALA A 72 -5.51 -1.53 5.33
C ALA A 72 -4.01 -1.32 5.01
N THR A 73 -3.61 -0.09 4.70
CA THR A 73 -2.22 0.26 4.38
C THR A 73 -1.25 0.09 5.56
N LYS A 74 -1.75 0.03 6.79
CA LYS A 74 -0.94 -0.24 7.98
C LYS A 74 -0.55 -1.72 8.10
N TRP A 75 -1.20 -2.59 7.35
CA TRP A 75 -1.00 -4.04 7.41
C TRP A 75 -0.01 -4.56 6.36
N LEU A 76 0.44 -3.69 5.46
CA LEU A 76 1.44 -4.02 4.45
C LEU A 76 2.66 -3.13 4.63
N ARG A 77 3.83 -3.77 4.72
CA ARG A 77 5.13 -3.12 4.89
C ARG A 77 6.12 -3.52 3.81
N ASP A 78 7.12 -2.69 3.58
CA ASP A 78 8.27 -3.03 2.75
C ASP A 78 9.25 -3.95 3.52
N GLU A 79 10.35 -4.29 2.85
CA GLU A 79 11.44 -5.07 3.44
C GLU A 79 12.10 -4.37 4.64
N LYS A 80 12.10 -3.03 4.65
CA LYS A 80 12.70 -2.21 5.71
C LYS A 80 11.80 -2.09 6.94
N GLY A 81 10.53 -2.42 6.81
CA GLY A 81 9.55 -2.38 7.89
C GLY A 81 8.59 -1.19 7.84
N SER A 82 8.74 -0.28 6.88
CA SER A 82 7.86 0.88 6.69
C SER A 82 6.57 0.45 6.01
N THR A 83 5.44 0.87 6.56
CA THR A 83 4.12 0.54 6.03
C THR A 83 3.71 1.45 4.87
N LEU A 84 2.76 1.00 4.05
CA LEU A 84 2.13 1.87 3.04
C LEU A 84 1.45 3.08 3.69
N TYR A 85 1.03 2.97 4.96
CA TYR A 85 0.49 4.09 5.70
C TYR A 85 1.56 5.15 5.98
N ASP A 86 2.75 4.73 6.39
CA ASP A 86 3.87 5.63 6.64
C ASP A 86 4.24 6.38 5.36
N PHE A 87 4.39 5.64 4.25
CA PHE A 87 4.66 6.22 2.92
C PHE A 87 3.62 7.23 2.45
N TRP A 88 2.35 6.99 2.77
CA TRP A 88 1.27 7.90 2.42
C TRP A 88 1.31 9.21 3.22
N HIS A 89 1.80 9.18 4.46
CA HIS A 89 1.83 10.34 5.34
C HIS A 89 3.23 10.96 5.48
N MET A 90 4.25 10.50 4.72
CA MET A 90 5.60 11.08 4.76
C MET A 90 5.61 12.60 4.50
N ASP A 91 4.69 13.10 3.68
CA ASP A 91 4.56 14.54 3.38
C ASP A 91 3.74 15.31 4.42
N ASP A 92 2.88 14.64 5.19
CA ASP A 92 2.07 15.29 6.23
C ASP A 92 2.94 15.65 7.43
N ASP A 93 3.94 14.84 7.76
CA ASP A 93 4.91 15.08 8.85
C ASP A 93 5.75 16.36 8.61
N TYR A 94 6.08 16.67 7.34
CA TYR A 94 6.82 17.89 6.98
C TYR A 94 5.99 19.17 7.09
N SER A 95 4.66 19.08 7.21
CA SER A 95 3.77 20.25 7.20
C SER A 95 3.44 20.82 8.58
N TYR A 96 3.84 20.15 9.67
CA TYR A 96 3.66 20.63 11.05
C TYR A 96 4.90 21.35 11.63
N ALA A 97 6.00 21.42 10.87
CA ALA A 97 7.26 22.03 11.32
C ALA A 97 7.62 23.37 10.63
N ALA A 98 6.65 24.05 9.99
CA ALA A 98 6.86 25.34 9.31
C ALA A 98 6.11 26.49 9.99
#